data_AF-A0AAE4CVN0-F1
#
_entry.id   AF-A0AAE4CVN0-F1
#
_cell.length_a   1.000
_cell.length_b   1.000
_cell.length_c   1.000
_cell.angle_alpha   90.00
_cell.angle_beta   90.00
_cell.angle_gamma   90.00
#
_symmetry.space_group_name_H-M   'P 1'
#
loop_
_entity.id
_entity.type
_entity.pdbx_description
1 polymer ?
#
loop_
_entity_poly.entity_id
_entity_poly.type
_entity_poly.pdbx_seq_one_letter_code
_entity_poly.pdbx_strand_id
1 'polypeptide(L)'
;MGHIWWPLAATTVLAVVLAVVGRVVDDGPGLLGALLGVGLLTGGYLVSNLALAWADSIMPKLVLTIGLATYIFKITMLGVVLLVVIDQNWAGVRMTAIGMICTMVIWISAQIWSSVRATAAIRPGVLSD
;
A
#
# COMPACT_ATOMS: atom_id res chain seq x y z
N MET A 1 12.74 2.45 12.15
CA MET A 1 12.88 1.99 10.74
C MET A 1 12.62 0.48 10.52
N GLY A 2 12.52 -0.36 11.56
CA GLY A 2 12.26 -1.80 11.40
C GLY A 2 10.86 -2.20 10.87
N HIS A 3 9.88 -1.30 10.84
CA HIS A 3 8.49 -1.63 10.46
C HIS A 3 8.21 -1.60 8.94
N ILE A 4 9.09 -1.02 8.12
CA ILE A 4 8.86 -0.82 6.67
C ILE A 4 9.28 -2.06 5.87
N TRP A 5 10.24 -2.82 6.38
CA TRP A 5 10.80 -4.00 5.71
C TRP A 5 9.77 -5.10 5.49
N TRP A 6 8.87 -5.31 6.45
CA TRP A 6 7.86 -6.35 6.37
C TRP A 6 6.84 -6.12 5.24
N PRO A 7 6.16 -4.96 5.16
CA PRO A 7 5.25 -4.69 4.04
C PRO A 7 6.00 -4.67 2.71
N LEU A 8 7.22 -4.14 2.64
CA LEU A 8 8.00 -4.17 1.40
C LEU A 8 8.28 -5.60 0.92
N ALA A 9 8.78 -6.48 1.79
CA ALA A 9 9.04 -7.88 1.45
C ALA A 9 7.77 -8.62 1.01
N ALA A 10 6.66 -8.43 1.74
CA ALA A 10 5.37 -9.01 1.39
C ALA A 10 4.87 -8.50 0.03
N THR A 11 5.11 -7.23 -0.30
CA THR A 11 4.71 -6.64 -1.58
C THR A 11 5.59 -7.10 -2.73
N THR A 12 6.89 -7.34 -2.51
CA THR A 12 7.77 -7.94 -3.50
C THR A 12 7.31 -9.36 -3.86
N VAL A 13 6.99 -10.18 -2.84
CA VAL A 13 6.45 -11.53 -3.08
C VAL A 13 5.12 -11.46 -3.83
N LEU A 14 4.23 -10.56 -3.42
CA LEU A 14 2.95 -10.35 -4.09
C LEU A 14 3.14 -9.91 -5.55
N ALA A 15 4.06 -8.98 -5.81
CA ALA A 15 4.36 -8.50 -7.16
C ALA A 15 4.77 -9.66 -8.08
N VAL A 16 5.63 -10.55 -7.59
CA VAL A 16 6.06 -11.74 -8.34
C VAL A 16 4.89 -12.69 -8.58
N VAL A 17 4.10 -13.00 -7.55
CA VAL A 17 2.94 -13.90 -7.68
C VAL A 17 1.92 -13.35 -8.67
N LEU A 18 1.53 -12.09 -8.54
CA LEU A 18 0.55 -11.48 -9.42
C LEU A 18 1.08 -11.23 -10.83
N ALA A 19 2.39 -10.99 -10.99
CA ALA A 19 3.03 -10.94 -12.30
C ALA A 19 2.92 -12.29 -13.01
N VAL A 20 3.21 -13.39 -12.32
CA VAL A 20 3.08 -14.75 -12.87
C VAL A 20 1.62 -15.08 -13.19
N VAL A 21 0.69 -14.82 -12.26
CA VAL A 21 -0.74 -15.05 -12.47
C VAL A 21 -1.27 -14.20 -13.63
N GLY A 22 -0.93 -12.91 -13.67
CA GLY A 22 -1.30 -12.01 -14.75
C GLY A 22 -0.77 -12.49 -16.10
N ARG A 23 0.48 -12.98 -16.15
CA ARG A 23 1.08 -13.52 -17.37
C ARG A 23 0.37 -14.78 -17.87
N VAL A 24 -0.06 -15.66 -16.96
CA VAL A 24 -0.72 -16.93 -17.30
C VAL A 24 -2.17 -16.72 -17.73
N VAL A 25 -2.89 -15.79 -17.09
CA VAL A 25 -4.33 -15.62 -17.31
C VAL A 25 -4.65 -14.66 -18.45
N ASP A 26 -3.94 -13.53 -18.55
CA ASP A 26 -4.24 -12.45 -19.51
C ASP A 26 -3.01 -12.05 -20.34
N ASP A 27 -2.04 -12.96 -20.48
CA ASP A 27 -0.84 -12.79 -21.28
C ASP A 27 0.01 -11.55 -20.89
N GLY A 28 0.68 -10.92 -21.86
CA GLY A 28 1.49 -9.70 -21.65
C GLY A 28 0.71 -8.56 -20.98
N PRO A 29 -0.53 -8.23 -21.42
CA PRO A 29 -1.35 -7.21 -20.77
C PRO A 29 -1.65 -7.51 -19.29
N GLY A 30 -1.88 -8.78 -18.94
CA GLY A 30 -2.11 -9.21 -17.56
C GLY A 30 -0.89 -9.00 -16.67
N LEU A 31 0.31 -9.34 -17.16
CA LEU A 31 1.58 -9.11 -16.47
C LEU A 31 1.77 -7.62 -16.17
N LEU A 32 1.64 -6.76 -17.20
CA LEU A 32 1.81 -5.32 -17.04
C LEU A 32 0.76 -4.73 -16.12
N GLY A 33 -0.50 -5.16 -16.24
CA GLY A 33 -1.58 -4.72 -15.36
C GLY A 33 -1.29 -5.04 -13.90
N ALA A 34 -0.90 -6.28 -13.60
CA ALA A 34 -0.55 -6.70 -12.24
C ALA A 34 0.58 -5.86 -11.65
N LEU A 35 1.67 -5.65 -12.40
CA LEU A 35 2.81 -4.84 -11.95
C LEU A 35 2.44 -3.38 -11.73
N LEU A 36 1.64 -2.80 -12.63
CA LEU A 36 1.14 -1.43 -12.48
C LEU A 36 0.28 -1.28 -11.22
N GLY A 37 -0.67 -2.20 -11.01
CA GLY A 37 -1.56 -2.16 -9.85
C GLY A 37 -0.81 -2.26 -8.52
N VAL A 38 0.16 -3.17 -8.45
CA VAL A 38 1.02 -3.32 -7.26
C VAL A 38 1.92 -2.10 -7.07
N GLY A 39 2.56 -1.63 -8.14
CA GLY A 39 3.47 -0.48 -8.10
C GLY A 39 2.78 0.81 -7.65
N LEU A 40 1.60 1.11 -8.20
CA LEU A 40 0.80 2.29 -7.86
C LEU A 40 0.46 2.34 -6.37
N LEU A 41 -0.07 1.24 -5.81
CA LEU A 41 -0.44 1.19 -4.40
C LEU A 41 0.78 1.25 -3.49
N THR A 42 1.84 0.50 -3.83
CA THR A 42 3.10 0.51 -3.09
C THR A 42 3.68 1.91 -3.02
N GLY A 43 3.77 2.60 -4.16
CA GLY A 43 4.24 3.99 -4.23
C GLY A 43 3.39 4.92 -3.37
N GLY A 44 2.06 4.80 -3.46
CA GLY A 44 1.14 5.58 -2.64
C GLY A 44 1.32 5.35 -1.13
N TYR A 45 1.56 4.11 -0.70
CA TYR A 45 1.86 3.81 0.71
C TYR A 45 3.22 4.33 1.17
N LEU A 46 4.25 4.26 0.30
CA LEU A 46 5.57 4.79 0.62
C LEU A 46 5.55 6.30 0.80
N VAL A 47 4.91 7.03 -0.11
CA VAL A 47 4.72 8.48 0.01
C VAL A 47 3.96 8.81 1.29
N SER A 48 2.91 8.05 1.61
CA SER A 48 2.14 8.23 2.85
C SER A 48 3.01 8.08 4.10
N ASN A 49 3.80 7.01 4.17
CA ASN A 49 4.67 6.76 5.31
C ASN A 49 5.78 7.82 5.43
N LEU A 50 6.35 8.26 4.30
CA LEU A 50 7.38 9.28 4.30
C LEU A 50 6.83 10.64 4.75
N ALA A 51 5.64 11.02 4.27
CA ALA A 51 4.96 12.25 4.68
C ALA A 51 4.64 12.24 6.19
N LEU A 52 4.18 11.11 6.72
CA LEU A 52 3.91 10.94 8.15
C LEU A 52 5.20 10.98 8.99
N ALA A 53 6.25 10.27 8.56
CA ALA A 53 7.53 10.26 9.26
C ALA A 53 8.19 11.65 9.28
N TRP A 54 8.07 12.39 8.16
CA TRP A 54 8.51 13.77 8.07
C TRP A 54 7.72 14.69 9.00
N ALA A 55 6.38 14.57 9.00
CA ALA A 55 5.50 15.33 9.89
C ALA A 55 5.85 15.11 11.37
N ASP A 56 6.05 13.85 11.75
CA ASP A 56 6.41 13.44 13.11
C ASP A 56 7.77 14.02 13.54
N SER A 57 8.73 14.09 12.61
CA SER A 57 10.07 14.66 12.88
C SER A 57 10.09 16.17 13.12
N ILE A 58 9.14 16.92 12.55
CA ILE A 58 9.08 18.39 12.69
C ILE A 58 8.18 18.79 13.85
N MET A 59 6.93 18.32 13.83
CA MET A 59 5.94 18.67 14.83
C MET A 59 4.87 17.59 14.90
N PRO A 60 4.88 16.74 15.94
CA PRO A 60 3.94 15.62 16.08
C PRO A 60 2.46 16.03 16.00
N LYS A 61 2.13 17.28 16.37
CA LYS A 61 0.77 17.84 16.25
C LYS A 61 0.28 17.96 14.80
N LEU A 62 1.17 17.99 13.81
CA LEU A 62 0.84 18.08 12.38
C LEU A 62 0.56 16.71 11.75
N VAL A 63 0.88 15.60 12.43
CA VAL A 63 0.77 14.24 11.88
C VAL A 63 -0.66 13.94 11.42
N LEU A 64 -1.67 14.36 12.19
CA LEU A 64 -3.07 14.15 11.82
C LEU A 64 -3.45 14.92 10.54
N THR A 65 -3.11 16.21 10.49
CA THR A 65 -3.43 17.08 9.34
C THR A 65 -2.71 16.62 8.08
N ILE A 66 -1.42 16.30 8.17
CA ILE A 66 -0.63 15.79 7.04
C ILE A 66 -1.12 14.40 6.62
N GLY A 67 -1.49 13.55 7.57
CA GLY A 67 -2.10 12.25 7.28
C GLY A 67 -3.38 12.37 6.46
N LEU A 68 -4.29 13.26 6.86
CA LEU A 68 -5.53 13.52 6.11
C LEU A 68 -5.26 14.12 4.73
N ALA A 69 -4.36 15.12 4.63
CA ALA A 69 -4.00 15.73 3.36
C ALA A 69 -3.40 14.70 2.39
N THR A 70 -2.52 13.82 2.89
CA THR A 70 -1.91 12.76 2.09
C THR A 70 -2.93 11.71 1.68
N TYR A 71 -3.91 11.41 2.54
CA TYR A 71 -5.00 10.50 2.20
C TYR A 71 -5.89 11.05 1.08
N ILE A 72 -6.28 12.33 1.17
CA ILE A 72 -7.04 13.02 0.12
C ILE A 72 -6.27 12.96 -1.20
N PHE A 73 -5.00 13.36 -1.18
CA PHE A 73 -4.13 13.32 -2.36
C PHE A 73 -4.05 11.92 -2.97
N LYS A 74 -3.83 10.90 -2.13
CA LYS A 74 -3.74 9.50 -2.56
C LYS A 74 -5.04 9.02 -3.22
N ILE A 75 -6.19 9.27 -2.60
CA ILE A 75 -7.48 8.85 -3.15
C ILE A 75 -7.79 9.58 -4.45
N THR A 76 -7.54 10.88 -4.53
CA THR A 76 -7.71 11.66 -5.75
C THR A 76 -6.80 11.15 -6.87
N MET A 77 -5.53 10.90 -6.58
CA MET A 77 -4.58 10.37 -7.54
C MET A 77 -5.00 8.99 -8.05
N LEU A 78 -5.43 8.08 -7.16
CA LEU A 78 -5.94 6.77 -7.56
C LEU A 78 -7.21 6.88 -8.42
N GLY A 79 -8.11 7.80 -8.09
CA GLY A 79 -9.30 8.09 -8.90
C GLY A 79 -8.93 8.55 -10.31
N VAL A 80 -7.99 9.48 -10.45
CA VAL A 80 -7.49 9.97 -11.75
C VAL A 80 -6.88 8.82 -12.55
N VAL A 81 -6.03 8.00 -11.93
CA VAL A 81 -5.44 6.84 -12.62
C VAL A 81 -6.51 5.87 -13.09
N LEU A 82 -7.52 5.59 -12.26
CA LEU A 82 -8.62 4.70 -12.63
C LEU A 82 -9.38 5.24 -13.85
N LEU A 83 -9.69 6.55 -13.87
CA LEU A 83 -10.37 7.20 -14.98
C LEU A 83 -9.56 7.11 -16.27
N VAL A 84 -8.26 7.40 -16.22
CA VAL A 84 -7.37 7.28 -17.39
C VAL A 84 -7.28 5.85 -17.89
N VAL A 85 -7.14 4.87 -16.98
CA VAL A 85 -7.01 3.46 -17.33
C VAL A 85 -8.32 2.91 -17.93
N ILE A 86 -9.48 3.34 -17.45
CA ILE A 86 -10.80 2.97 -17.99
C ILE A 86 -11.00 3.58 -19.38
N ASP A 87 -10.66 4.84 -19.58
CA ASP A 87 -10.85 5.55 -20.85
C ASP A 87 -10.01 4.95 -21.99
N GLN A 88 -8.84 4.41 -21.67
CA GLN A 88 -7.91 3.79 -22.63
C GLN A 88 -8.34 2.39 -23.12
N ASN A 89 -9.45 1.83 -22.62
CA ASN A 89 -9.94 0.47 -22.92
C ASN A 89 -8.82 -0.60 -22.86
N TRP A 90 -7.93 -0.45 -21.89
CA TRP A 90 -6.70 -1.24 -21.75
C TRP A 90 -7.02 -2.70 -21.37
N ALA A 91 -6.41 -3.69 -22.05
CA ALA A 91 -6.74 -5.11 -21.84
C ALA A 91 -6.39 -5.66 -20.43
N GLY A 92 -5.33 -5.15 -19.80
CA GLY A 92 -4.92 -5.54 -18.44
C GLY A 92 -5.65 -4.83 -17.29
N VAL A 93 -6.76 -4.11 -17.52
CA VAL A 93 -7.49 -3.33 -16.48
C VAL A 93 -7.87 -4.24 -15.31
N ARG A 94 -8.32 -5.47 -15.62
CA ARG A 94 -8.70 -6.46 -14.63
C ARG A 94 -7.55 -6.80 -13.68
N MET A 95 -6.36 -7.09 -14.23
CA MET A 95 -5.19 -7.42 -13.41
C MET A 95 -4.61 -6.21 -12.68
N THR A 96 -4.74 -5.00 -13.23
CA THR A 96 -4.44 -3.77 -12.50
C THR A 96 -5.31 -3.65 -11.25
N ALA A 97 -6.63 -3.80 -11.37
CA ALA A 97 -7.56 -3.72 -10.24
C ALA A 97 -7.27 -4.79 -9.18
N ILE A 98 -7.04 -6.04 -9.59
CA ILE A 98 -6.67 -7.14 -8.69
C ILE A 98 -5.36 -6.82 -7.96
N GLY A 99 -4.34 -6.35 -8.68
CA GLY A 99 -3.06 -5.93 -8.11
C GLY A 99 -3.20 -4.86 -7.05
N MET A 100 -4.03 -3.84 -7.31
CA MET A 100 -4.32 -2.78 -6.35
C MET A 100 -4.98 -3.31 -5.09
N ILE A 101 -6.03 -4.15 -5.23
CA ILE A 101 -6.78 -4.70 -4.10
C ILE A 101 -5.90 -5.58 -3.22
N CYS A 102 -5.17 -6.53 -3.83
CA CYS A 102 -4.31 -7.44 -3.07
C CYS A 102 -3.20 -6.66 -2.34
N THR A 103 -2.61 -5.65 -2.99
CA THR A 103 -1.58 -4.80 -2.37
C THR A 103 -2.17 -4.02 -1.20
N MET A 104 -3.36 -3.44 -1.36
CA MET A 104 -4.06 -2.73 -0.29
C MET A 104 -4.27 -3.63 0.94
N VAL A 105 -4.80 -4.85 0.74
CA VAL A 105 -5.05 -5.80 1.83
C VAL A 105 -3.77 -6.15 2.56
N ILE A 106 -2.70 -6.51 1.83
CA ILE A 106 -1.40 -6.88 2.44
C ILE A 106 -0.81 -5.73 3.25
N TRP A 107 -0.86 -4.51 2.72
CA TRP A 107 -0.34 -3.34 3.43
C TRP A 107 -1.14 -3.02 4.69
N ILE A 108 -2.48 -3.07 4.64
CA ILE A 108 -3.33 -2.86 5.81
C ILE A 108 -3.07 -3.94 6.86
N SER A 109 -3.06 -5.21 6.47
CA SER A 109 -2.77 -6.32 7.39
C SER A 109 -1.40 -6.18 8.04
N ALA A 110 -0.37 -5.77 7.28
CA ALA A 110 0.97 -5.53 7.80
C ALA A 110 1.02 -4.38 8.82
N GLN A 111 0.30 -3.27 8.55
CA GLN A 111 0.22 -2.13 9.47
C GLN A 111 -0.55 -2.45 10.75
N ILE A 112 -1.65 -3.22 10.65
CA ILE A 112 -2.39 -3.68 11.82
C ILE A 112 -1.50 -4.59 12.67
N TRP A 113 -0.85 -5.56 12.04
CA TRP A 113 0.04 -6.50 12.73
C TRP A 113 1.20 -5.79 13.45
N SER A 114 1.84 -4.82 12.81
CA SER A 114 2.91 -4.06 13.43
C SER A 114 2.41 -3.20 14.60
N SER A 115 1.22 -2.59 14.48
CA SER A 115 0.59 -1.79 15.53
C SER A 115 0.23 -2.63 16.76
N VAL A 116 -0.32 -3.83 16.55
CA VAL A 116 -0.64 -4.79 17.61
C VAL A 116 0.64 -5.23 18.34
N ARG A 117 1.69 -5.60 17.60
CA ARG A 117 2.98 -6.00 18.20
C ARG A 117 3.63 -4.87 18.99
N ALA A 118 3.59 -3.64 18.49
CA ALA A 118 4.14 -2.48 19.19
C ALA A 118 3.42 -2.22 20.52
N THR A 119 2.10 -2.37 20.56
CA THR A 119 1.30 -2.19 21.77
C THR A 119 1.56 -3.28 22.80
N ALA A 120 1.69 -4.54 22.36
CA ALA A 120 2.02 -5.67 23.24
C ALA A 120 3.38 -5.52 23.93
N ALA A 121 4.36 -4.90 23.27
CA ALA A 121 5.67 -4.63 23.85
C ALA A 121 5.67 -3.56 24.96
N ILE A 122 4.67 -2.69 25.02
CA ILE A 122 4.56 -1.57 25.98
C ILE A 122 3.79 -1.98 27.25
N ARG A 123 2.94 -3.02 27.20
CA ARG A 123 2.15 -3.51 28.36
C ARG A 123 2.71 -4.72 29.14
N PRO A 124 3.99 -4.79 29.58
CA PRO A 124 4.38 -5.81 30.56
C PRO A 124 3.88 -5.56 32.00
N GLY A 125 3.46 -4.33 32.37
CA GLY A 125 3.32 -3.93 33.79
C GLY A 125 1.93 -3.51 34.29
N VAL A 126 0.84 -3.79 33.56
CA VAL A 126 -0.53 -3.33 33.94
C VAL A 126 -1.45 -4.49 34.35
N LEU A 127 -0.98 -5.74 34.32
CA LEU A 127 -1.79 -6.94 34.62
C LEU A 127 -1.31 -7.70 35.88
N SER A 128 -0.55 -7.05 36.77
CA SER A 128 0.00 -7.67 37.98
C SER A 128 -0.55 -7.12 39.30
N ASP A 129 -1.63 -6.33 39.26
CA ASP A 129 -2.30 -5.81 40.47
C ASP A 129 -3.71 -6.42 40.63
#